data_AF-A0AAW1HZ83-F1
#
_entry.id   AF-A0AAW1HZ83-F1
#
_cell.length_a   1.000
_cell.length_b   1.000
_cell.length_c   1.000
_cell.angle_alpha   90.00
_cell.angle_beta   90.00
_cell.angle_gamma   90.00
#
_symmetry.space_group_name_H-M   'P 1'
#
loop_
_entity.id
_entity.type
_entity.pdbx_description
1 polymer ?
#
loop_
_entity_poly.entity_id
_entity_poly.type
_entity_poly.pdbx_seq_one_letter_code
_entity_poly.pdbx_strand_id
1 'polypeptide(L)'
;MLDWVLPFAQYYLYNLHPDKYSQLNQLNFAEIQQLTIVEVEKLFCYNVIKKLDCASKKRNECSSLLQGSILYATPSSDSHSMFMELSRLFFDGVPNIHLANFLHMITVMAESGSTDEQIELFILKSQNMAKLPEEECVWCPSSPPSLQHKRAEDEFLVESFTPGNINEQSYSKFIKMPTESSKAPLNWKASSDVAYNQS
;
A
#
# COMPACT_ATOMS: atom_id res chain seq x y z
N MET A 1 -3.41 -6.65 -16.32
CA MET A 1 -2.90 -5.38 -15.74
C MET A 1 -1.57 -5.59 -15.04
N LEU A 2 -1.43 -6.49 -14.05
CA LEU A 2 -0.14 -6.70 -13.36
C LEU A 2 0.99 -7.20 -14.27
N ASP A 3 0.69 -8.13 -15.18
CA ASP A 3 1.68 -8.74 -16.08
C ASP A 3 2.47 -7.69 -16.88
N TRP A 4 1.78 -6.60 -17.24
CA TRP A 4 2.37 -5.47 -17.95
C TRP A 4 3.14 -4.51 -17.02
N VAL A 5 2.67 -4.31 -15.79
CA VAL A 5 3.16 -3.25 -14.90
C VAL A 5 4.37 -3.67 -14.08
N LEU A 6 4.50 -4.97 -13.75
CA LEU A 6 5.59 -5.50 -12.93
C LEU A 6 7.00 -5.28 -13.51
N PRO A 7 7.24 -5.46 -14.83
CA PRO A 7 8.53 -5.11 -15.45
C PRO A 7 8.93 -3.64 -15.21
N PHE A 8 7.97 -2.73 -15.24
CA PHE A 8 8.23 -1.32 -14.99
C PHE A 8 8.45 -1.02 -13.50
N ALA A 9 7.73 -1.70 -12.61
CA ALA A 9 7.98 -1.63 -11.17
C ALA A 9 9.40 -2.13 -10.82
N GLN A 10 9.86 -3.20 -11.48
CA GLN A 10 11.23 -3.69 -11.37
C GLN A 10 12.23 -2.60 -11.76
N TYR A 11 12.01 -1.97 -12.92
CA TYR A 11 12.85 -0.91 -13.45
C TYR A 11 12.95 0.28 -12.48
N TYR A 12 11.82 0.68 -11.90
CA TYR A 12 11.76 1.75 -10.91
C TYR A 12 12.56 1.41 -9.65
N LEU A 13 12.35 0.22 -9.09
CA LEU A 13 13.02 -0.20 -7.86
C LEU A 13 14.51 -0.41 -8.05
N TYR A 14 14.92 -1.01 -9.16
CA TYR A 14 16.34 -1.18 -9.49
C TYR A 14 17.08 0.16 -9.54
N ASN A 15 16.47 1.19 -10.16
CA ASN A 15 17.12 2.48 -10.37
C ASN A 15 17.02 3.42 -9.16
N LEU A 16 15.87 3.46 -8.48
CA LEU A 16 15.60 4.47 -7.45
C LEU A 16 15.63 3.93 -6.02
N HIS A 17 15.52 2.61 -5.85
CA HIS A 17 15.50 1.93 -4.54
C HIS A 17 16.33 0.64 -4.55
N PRO A 18 17.65 0.72 -4.85
CA PRO A 18 18.51 -0.46 -5.00
C PRO A 18 18.59 -1.30 -3.71
N ASP A 19 18.38 -0.69 -2.54
CA ASP A 19 18.27 -1.38 -1.25
C ASP A 19 17.05 -2.30 -1.19
N LYS A 20 15.87 -1.79 -1.61
CA LYS A 20 14.63 -2.57 -1.69
C LYS A 20 14.71 -3.65 -2.76
N TYR A 21 15.27 -3.33 -3.92
CA TYR A 21 15.53 -4.29 -4.97
C TYR A 21 16.39 -5.47 -4.47
N SER A 22 17.48 -5.16 -3.77
CA SER A 22 18.39 -6.16 -3.22
C SER A 22 17.73 -7.06 -2.18
N GLN A 23 16.85 -6.52 -1.33
CA GLN A 23 16.08 -7.30 -0.36
C GLN A 23 15.12 -8.27 -1.04
N LEU A 24 14.40 -7.81 -2.08
CA LEU A 24 13.51 -8.66 -2.86
C LEU A 24 14.28 -9.77 -3.59
N ASN A 25 15.47 -9.45 -4.13
CA ASN A 25 16.33 -10.42 -4.80
C ASN A 25 16.83 -11.51 -3.83
N GLN A 26 17.19 -11.16 -2.60
CA GLN A 26 17.56 -12.15 -1.56
C GLN A 26 16.42 -13.12 -1.23
N LEU A 27 15.18 -12.69 -1.38
CA LEU A 27 13.98 -13.52 -1.22
C LEU A 27 13.55 -14.21 -2.52
N ASN A 28 14.40 -14.20 -3.55
CA ASN A 28 14.12 -14.73 -4.90
C ASN A 28 12.80 -14.21 -5.49
N PHE A 29 12.42 -12.97 -5.15
CA PHE A 29 11.17 -12.35 -5.58
C PHE A 29 9.91 -13.19 -5.25
N ALA A 30 9.96 -14.02 -4.20
CA ALA A 30 8.89 -14.97 -3.88
C ALA A 30 7.52 -14.31 -3.69
N GLU A 31 7.47 -13.14 -3.07
CA GLU A 31 6.22 -12.39 -2.86
C GLU A 31 5.60 -11.89 -4.17
N ILE A 32 6.44 -11.56 -5.15
CA ILE A 32 6.04 -11.12 -6.50
C ILE A 32 5.57 -12.32 -7.32
N GLN A 33 6.25 -13.45 -7.22
CA GLN A 33 5.87 -14.68 -7.93
C GLN A 33 4.52 -15.21 -7.46
N GLN A 34 4.19 -15.05 -6.17
CA GLN A 34 2.90 -15.44 -5.59
C GLN A 34 1.80 -14.38 -5.77
N LEU A 35 2.14 -13.21 -6.32
CA LEU A 35 1.20 -12.09 -6.46
C LEU A 35 0.03 -12.49 -7.36
N THR A 36 -1.19 -12.42 -6.83
CA THR A 36 -2.43 -12.73 -7.56
C THR A 36 -3.44 -11.59 -7.39
N ILE A 37 -4.21 -11.29 -8.43
CA ILE A 37 -5.35 -10.36 -8.33
C ILE A 37 -6.63 -11.16 -8.14
N VAL A 38 -7.43 -10.76 -7.16
CA VAL A 38 -8.77 -11.31 -6.96
C VAL A 38 -9.78 -10.17 -7.05
N GLU A 39 -10.65 -10.27 -8.05
CA GLU A 39 -11.78 -9.34 -8.18
C GLU A 39 -12.90 -9.76 -7.22
N VAL A 40 -13.43 -8.80 -6.46
CA VAL A 40 -14.52 -9.01 -5.50
C VAL A 40 -15.58 -7.91 -5.62
N GLU A 41 -16.82 -8.20 -5.24
CA GLU A 41 -17.91 -7.22 -5.39
C GLU A 41 -17.76 -6.00 -4.48
N LYS A 42 -17.30 -6.20 -3.24
CA LYS A 42 -17.12 -5.14 -2.23
C LYS A 42 -15.91 -5.43 -1.36
N LEU A 43 -15.19 -4.38 -0.98
CA LEU A 43 -14.08 -4.44 -0.03
C LEU A 43 -14.28 -3.47 1.11
N PHE A 44 -13.90 -3.91 2.30
CA PHE A 44 -13.89 -3.10 3.51
C PHE A 44 -12.56 -3.26 4.23
N CYS A 45 -12.00 -2.15 4.68
CA CYS A 45 -10.78 -2.13 5.49
C CYS A 45 -11.06 -1.52 6.87
N TYR A 46 -10.24 -1.91 7.85
CA TYR A 46 -10.21 -1.34 9.19
C TYR A 46 -8.78 -0.90 9.51
N ASN A 47 -8.65 0.15 10.33
CA ASN A 47 -7.35 0.63 10.73
C ASN A 47 -6.79 -0.24 11.86
N VAL A 48 -5.56 -0.72 11.72
CA VAL A 48 -4.88 -1.53 12.73
C VAL A 48 -3.63 -0.82 13.23
N ILE A 49 -3.48 -0.73 14.54
CA ILE A 49 -2.23 -0.33 15.19
C ILE A 49 -1.45 -1.61 15.50
N LYS A 50 -0.59 -2.04 14.56
CA LYS A 50 0.15 -3.32 14.63
C LYS A 50 0.88 -3.55 15.96
N LYS A 51 1.41 -2.49 16.60
CA LYS A 51 2.12 -2.60 17.89
C LYS A 51 1.25 -2.93 19.09
N LEU A 52 -0.04 -2.61 19.03
CA LEU A 52 -0.99 -2.75 20.14
C LEU A 52 -2.04 -3.83 19.88
N ASP A 53 -1.96 -4.48 18.71
CA ASP A 53 -2.97 -5.42 18.22
C ASP A 53 -4.40 -4.87 18.33
N CYS A 54 -4.54 -3.56 18.09
CA CYS A 54 -5.80 -2.85 18.23
C CYS A 54 -6.33 -2.49 16.84
N ALA A 55 -7.54 -2.97 16.53
CA ALA A 55 -8.29 -2.64 15.34
C ALA A 55 -9.37 -1.57 15.61
N SER A 56 -9.61 -0.70 14.64
CA SER A 56 -10.72 0.26 14.71
C SER A 56 -12.07 -0.43 14.55
N LYS A 57 -13.07 -0.03 15.34
CA LYS A 57 -14.45 -0.49 15.18
C LYS A 57 -15.12 -0.04 13.88
N LYS A 58 -14.60 1.03 13.27
CA LYS A 58 -15.11 1.58 12.01
C LYS A 58 -14.50 0.82 10.83
N ARG A 59 -15.35 0.22 10.01
CA ARG A 59 -14.98 -0.24 8.66
C ARG A 59 -15.11 0.92 7.66
N ASN A 60 -14.18 1.01 6.72
CA ASN A 60 -14.25 1.93 5.59
C ASN A 60 -14.32 1.11 4.30
N GLU A 61 -15.15 1.54 3.37
CA GLU A 61 -15.19 0.95 2.03
C GLU A 61 -13.91 1.34 1.28
N CYS A 62 -13.33 0.39 0.56
CA CYS A 62 -12.19 0.63 -0.31
C CYS A 62 -12.39 -0.11 -1.64
N SER A 63 -11.70 0.34 -2.68
CA SER A 63 -11.76 -0.30 -4.00
C SER A 63 -10.68 -1.38 -4.15
N SER A 64 -9.54 -1.23 -3.48
CA SER A 64 -8.45 -2.22 -3.53
C SER A 64 -7.80 -2.43 -2.16
N LEU A 65 -7.17 -3.58 -1.96
CA LEU A 65 -6.45 -3.94 -0.75
C LEU A 65 -5.39 -5.00 -1.05
N LEU A 66 -4.13 -4.75 -0.66
CA LEU A 66 -3.10 -5.78 -0.67
C LEU A 66 -3.07 -6.52 0.68
N GLN A 67 -3.19 -7.84 0.62
CA GLN A 67 -3.06 -8.72 1.79
C GLN A 67 -2.18 -9.93 1.49
N GLY A 68 -1.00 -9.98 2.11
CA GLY A 68 0.04 -10.93 1.73
C GLY A 68 0.41 -10.73 0.26
N SER A 69 0.31 -11.79 -0.54
CA SER A 69 0.51 -11.75 -1.99
C SER A 69 -0.81 -11.70 -2.79
N ILE A 70 -1.94 -11.34 -2.17
CA ILE A 70 -3.21 -11.20 -2.88
C ILE A 70 -3.61 -9.72 -2.93
N LEU A 71 -3.75 -9.19 -4.14
CA LEU A 71 -4.30 -7.87 -4.40
C LEU A 71 -5.79 -8.00 -4.70
N TYR A 72 -6.63 -7.68 -3.72
CA TYR A 72 -8.06 -7.61 -3.93
C TYR A 72 -8.42 -6.30 -4.63
N ALA A 73 -9.35 -6.35 -5.59
CA ALA A 73 -9.86 -5.18 -6.29
C ALA A 73 -11.37 -5.32 -6.53
N THR A 74 -12.11 -4.22 -6.48
CA THR A 74 -13.50 -4.16 -6.96
C THR A 74 -13.54 -3.74 -8.43
N PRO A 75 -14.64 -4.01 -9.16
CA PRO A 75 -14.81 -3.55 -10.55
C PRO A 75 -14.70 -2.03 -10.74
N SER A 76 -14.89 -1.26 -9.66
CA SER A 76 -14.79 0.21 -9.67
C SER A 76 -13.39 0.72 -9.32
N SER A 77 -12.39 -0.16 -9.18
CA SER A 77 -11.02 0.24 -8.85
C SER A 77 -10.35 0.97 -10.00
N ASP A 78 -9.89 2.19 -9.74
CA ASP A 78 -9.00 2.87 -10.66
C ASP A 78 -7.57 2.32 -10.55
N SER A 79 -6.80 2.47 -11.63
CA SER A 79 -5.43 1.95 -11.71
C SER A 79 -4.50 2.56 -10.66
N HIS A 80 -4.69 3.83 -10.30
CA HIS A 80 -3.86 4.50 -9.30
C HIS A 80 -4.08 3.91 -7.90
N SER A 81 -5.33 3.67 -7.50
CA SER A 81 -5.65 2.98 -6.23
C SER A 81 -5.02 1.59 -6.18
N MET A 82 -5.10 0.82 -7.28
CA MET A 82 -4.46 -0.50 -7.36
C MET A 82 -2.93 -0.40 -7.25
N PHE A 83 -2.29 0.58 -7.89
CA PHE A 83 -0.85 0.75 -7.81
C PHE A 83 -0.38 1.26 -6.45
N MET A 84 -1.20 2.05 -5.75
CA MET A 84 -0.96 2.44 -4.37
C MET A 84 -0.94 1.22 -3.46
N GLU A 85 -1.90 0.31 -3.59
CA GLU A 85 -1.92 -0.93 -2.80
C GLU A 85 -0.80 -1.88 -3.21
N LEU A 86 -0.54 -2.06 -4.51
CA LEU A 86 0.58 -2.85 -5.02
C LEU A 86 1.92 -2.36 -4.46
N SER A 87 2.12 -1.04 -4.37
CA SER A 87 3.39 -0.48 -3.88
C SER A 87 3.73 -0.94 -2.47
N ARG A 88 2.73 -1.25 -1.63
CA ARG A 88 2.95 -1.75 -0.27
C ARG A 88 3.76 -3.03 -0.23
N LEU A 89 3.70 -3.85 -1.28
CA LEU A 89 4.49 -5.08 -1.44
C LEU A 89 5.99 -4.79 -1.37
N PHE A 90 6.43 -3.64 -1.91
CA PHE A 90 7.84 -3.30 -2.04
C PHE A 90 8.35 -2.39 -0.90
N PHE A 91 7.46 -1.83 -0.09
CA PHE A 91 7.76 -0.79 0.89
C PHE A 91 7.26 -1.14 2.30
N ASP A 92 7.43 -2.40 2.73
CA ASP A 92 7.12 -2.86 4.09
C ASP A 92 5.67 -2.59 4.55
N GLY A 93 4.72 -2.62 3.61
CA GLY A 93 3.32 -2.31 3.85
C GLY A 93 2.95 -0.82 3.76
N VAL A 94 3.92 0.07 3.53
CA VAL A 94 3.71 1.51 3.37
C VAL A 94 3.41 1.83 1.91
N PRO A 95 2.35 2.59 1.61
CA PRO A 95 2.04 2.93 0.23
C PRO A 95 3.03 3.98 -0.27
N ASN A 96 3.54 3.80 -1.50
CA ASN A 96 4.47 4.71 -2.15
C ASN A 96 3.80 5.40 -3.34
N ILE A 97 3.48 6.69 -3.16
CA ILE A 97 2.83 7.52 -4.16
C ILE A 97 3.68 7.75 -5.41
N HIS A 98 5.01 7.76 -5.29
CA HIS A 98 5.89 7.99 -6.42
C HIS A 98 5.95 6.78 -7.36
N LEU A 99 6.02 5.57 -6.80
CA LEU A 99 5.89 4.35 -7.58
C LEU A 99 4.50 4.26 -8.22
N ALA A 100 3.43 4.51 -7.45
CA ALA A 100 2.06 4.46 -7.98
C ALA A 100 1.85 5.45 -9.14
N ASN A 101 2.37 6.67 -9.03
CA ASN A 101 2.32 7.67 -10.10
C ASN A 101 3.13 7.25 -11.33
N PHE A 102 4.32 6.69 -11.11
CA PHE A 102 5.15 6.17 -12.20
C PHE A 102 4.41 5.07 -12.96
N LEU A 103 3.88 4.06 -12.28
CA LEU A 103 3.15 2.96 -12.91
C LEU A 103 1.88 3.46 -13.62
N HIS A 104 1.15 4.39 -13.00
CA HIS A 104 -0.01 5.02 -13.62
C HIS A 104 0.34 5.73 -14.92
N MET A 105 1.42 6.49 -14.95
CA MET A 105 1.89 7.18 -16.16
C MET A 105 2.23 6.18 -17.27
N ILE A 106 2.92 5.08 -16.96
CA ILE A 106 3.23 4.03 -17.95
C ILE A 106 1.95 3.38 -18.49
N THR A 107 0.97 3.10 -17.62
CA THR A 107 -0.34 2.58 -18.04
C THR A 107 -1.06 3.55 -18.98
N VAL A 108 -1.12 4.84 -18.63
CA VAL A 108 -1.75 5.87 -19.47
C VAL A 108 -1.05 5.98 -20.84
N MET A 109 0.28 5.87 -20.88
CA MET A 109 1.03 5.87 -22.15
C MET A 109 0.65 4.68 -23.04
N ALA A 110 0.58 3.48 -22.47
CA ALA A 110 0.19 2.27 -23.19
C ALA A 110 -1.26 2.35 -23.68
N GLU A 111 -2.19 2.80 -22.84
CA GLU A 111 -3.60 2.99 -23.20
C GLU A 111 -3.79 4.06 -24.28
N SER A 112 -2.88 5.05 -24.34
CA SER A 112 -2.86 6.06 -25.39
C SER A 112 -2.20 5.58 -26.70
N GLY A 113 -1.82 4.30 -26.79
CA GLY A 113 -1.28 3.68 -27.99
C GLY A 113 0.25 3.83 -28.15
N SER A 114 0.97 4.16 -27.08
CA SER A 114 2.44 4.14 -27.13
C SER A 114 2.95 2.70 -27.23
N THR A 115 3.96 2.46 -28.07
CA THR A 115 4.60 1.14 -28.17
C THR A 115 5.57 0.91 -27.01
N ASP A 116 5.92 -0.35 -26.77
CA ASP A 116 6.89 -0.76 -25.73
C ASP A 116 8.22 0.00 -25.89
N GLU A 117 8.73 0.17 -27.11
CA GLU A 117 9.97 0.93 -27.35
C GLU A 117 9.83 2.41 -27.02
N GLN A 118 8.66 3.01 -27.26
CA GLN A 118 8.39 4.41 -26.92
C GLN A 118 8.33 4.60 -25.40
N ILE A 119 7.74 3.64 -24.69
CA ILE A 119 7.65 3.64 -23.24
C ILE A 119 9.04 3.44 -22.62
N GLU A 120 9.83 2.49 -23.14
CA GLU A 120 11.22 2.30 -22.71
C GLU A 120 12.08 3.55 -22.96
N LEU A 121 11.96 4.16 -24.14
CA LEU A 121 12.66 5.41 -24.46
C LEU A 121 12.26 6.54 -23.51
N PHE A 122 10.98 6.63 -23.14
CA PHE A 122 10.51 7.60 -22.17
C PHE A 122 11.10 7.35 -20.78
N ILE A 123 11.16 6.10 -20.33
CA ILE A 123 11.78 5.74 -19.05
C ILE A 123 13.27 6.11 -19.05
N LEU A 124 14.00 5.74 -20.09
CA LEU A 124 15.43 6.00 -20.23
C LEU A 124 15.73 7.51 -20.28
N LYS A 125 14.99 8.26 -21.08
CA LYS A 125 15.32 9.67 -21.38
C LYS A 125 14.63 10.67 -20.47
N SER A 126 13.35 10.45 -20.17
CA SER A 126 12.52 11.41 -19.45
C SER A 126 12.49 11.13 -17.95
N GLN A 127 12.57 9.86 -17.54
CA GLN A 127 12.66 9.48 -16.13
C GLN A 127 14.12 9.33 -15.65
N ASN A 128 15.09 9.47 -16.56
CA ASN A 128 16.53 9.42 -16.29
C ASN A 128 16.96 8.14 -15.55
N MET A 129 16.38 7.01 -15.94
CA MET A 129 16.68 5.69 -15.39
C MET A 129 17.60 4.92 -16.35
N ALA A 130 18.45 4.04 -15.82
CA ALA A 130 19.32 3.17 -16.61
C ALA A 130 18.62 1.86 -16.99
N LYS A 131 19.02 1.30 -18.14
CA LYS A 131 18.54 -0.02 -18.60
C LYS A 131 18.86 -1.09 -17.56
N LEU A 132 17.90 -1.98 -17.31
CA LEU A 132 18.15 -3.21 -16.57
C LEU A 132 19.24 -4.03 -17.30
N PRO A 133 20.19 -4.63 -16.58
CA PRO A 133 21.16 -5.57 -17.15
C PRO A 133 20.47 -6.71 -17.90
N GLU A 134 21.09 -7.23 -18.96
CA GLU A 134 20.52 -8.34 -19.75
C GLU A 134 20.44 -9.65 -18.94
N GLU A 135 21.20 -9.74 -17.85
CA GLU A 135 21.24 -10.88 -16.94
C GLU A 135 20.09 -10.90 -15.92
N GLU A 136 19.31 -9.82 -15.80
CA GLU A 136 18.19 -9.75 -14.86
C GLU A 136 16.93 -10.42 -15.43
N CYS A 137 16.31 -11.31 -14.65
CA CYS A 137 15.02 -11.87 -15.00
C CYS A 137 13.93 -10.79 -14.86
N VAL A 138 13.22 -10.51 -15.95
CA VAL A 138 12.07 -9.60 -15.93
C VAL A 138 10.97 -10.16 -15.02
N TRP A 139 10.43 -9.33 -14.13
CA TRP A 139 9.37 -9.72 -13.21
C TRP A 139 8.08 -10.04 -13.95
N CYS A 140 7.64 -11.29 -13.80
CA CYS A 140 6.35 -11.78 -14.23
C CYS A 140 5.62 -12.40 -13.03
N PRO A 141 4.30 -12.22 -12.90
CA PRO A 141 3.53 -13.02 -11.95
C PRO A 141 3.59 -14.49 -12.39
N SER A 142 3.75 -15.43 -11.46
CA SER A 142 3.77 -16.85 -11.85
C SER A 142 2.43 -17.24 -12.49
N SER A 143 2.49 -18.15 -13.47
CA SER A 143 1.28 -18.70 -14.09
C SER A 143 0.33 -19.28 -13.03
N PRO A 144 -0.99 -19.10 -13.18
CA PRO A 144 -1.93 -19.40 -12.10
C PRO A 144 -1.87 -20.89 -11.71
N PRO A 145 -1.98 -21.23 -10.41
CA PRO A 145 -2.48 -22.54 -10.06
C PRO A 145 -3.89 -22.64 -10.64
N SER A 146 -4.12 -23.68 -11.44
CA SER A 146 -5.37 -24.04 -12.12
C SER A 146 -6.63 -23.40 -11.52
N LEU A 147 -7.32 -22.59 -12.33
CA LEU A 147 -8.59 -21.92 -12.00
C LEU A 147 -9.56 -22.86 -11.26
N GLN A 148 -9.61 -22.76 -9.94
CA GLN A 148 -10.82 -23.03 -9.20
C GLN A 148 -11.50 -21.68 -9.01
N HIS A 149 -12.52 -21.42 -9.83
CA HIS A 149 -13.53 -20.41 -9.54
C HIS A 149 -14.13 -20.75 -8.17
N LYS A 150 -13.55 -20.24 -7.10
CA LYS A 150 -14.22 -20.14 -5.80
C LYS A 150 -14.78 -18.73 -5.73
N ARG A 151 -16.06 -18.62 -6.06
CA ARG A 151 -16.89 -17.49 -5.66
C ARG A 151 -16.89 -17.48 -4.13
N ALA A 152 -16.10 -16.61 -3.53
CA ALA A 152 -16.08 -16.44 -2.09
C ALA A 152 -17.29 -15.58 -1.71
N GLU A 153 -18.41 -16.24 -1.39
CA GLU A 153 -19.53 -15.61 -0.68
C GLU A 153 -19.31 -15.62 0.85
N ASP A 154 -18.11 -16.00 1.32
CA ASP A 154 -17.78 -16.00 2.74
C ASP A 154 -17.06 -14.71 3.14
N GLU A 155 -17.64 -14.03 4.14
CA GLU A 155 -17.05 -12.94 4.92
C GLU A 155 -15.71 -13.41 5.52
N PHE A 156 -14.62 -13.26 4.78
CA PHE A 156 -13.30 -13.69 5.21
C PHE A 156 -12.74 -12.69 6.23
N LEU A 157 -12.99 -12.97 7.52
CA LEU A 157 -12.15 -12.44 8.60
C LEU A 157 -10.82 -13.20 8.56
N VAL A 158 -9.82 -12.64 7.89
CA VAL A 158 -8.47 -13.19 7.91
C VAL A 158 -7.70 -12.55 9.06
N GLU A 159 -7.45 -13.34 10.10
CA GLU A 159 -6.46 -13.04 11.14
C GLU A 159 -5.04 -13.03 10.54
N SER A 160 -4.24 -12.07 10.96
CA SER A 160 -2.83 -11.96 10.61
C SER A 160 -2.00 -13.09 11.20
N PHE A 161 -1.24 -13.80 10.37
CA PHE A 161 -0.20 -14.73 10.81
C PHE A 161 1.00 -13.96 11.40
N THR A 162 1.42 -14.36 12.61
CA THR A 162 2.70 -13.97 13.21
C THR A 162 3.67 -15.17 13.21
N PRO A 163 4.96 -15.00 12.90
CA PRO A 163 5.96 -16.02 13.19
C PRO A 163 6.57 -15.79 14.58
N GLY A 164 6.42 -16.79 15.46
CA GLY A 164 7.43 -17.18 16.43
C GLY A 164 7.48 -16.45 17.77
N ASN A 165 6.90 -17.10 18.79
CA ASN A 165 7.11 -16.89 20.23
C ASN A 165 8.57 -16.63 20.63
N ILE A 166 8.82 -15.58 21.42
CA ILE A 166 9.86 -15.60 22.46
C ILE A 166 9.36 -14.87 23.72
N ASN A 167 8.95 -15.71 24.69
CA ASN A 167 9.06 -15.55 26.14
C ASN A 167 8.27 -14.43 26.84
N GLU A 168 7.16 -14.82 27.45
CA GLU A 168 6.63 -14.17 28.65
C GLU A 168 7.71 -14.17 29.75
N GLN A 169 8.13 -12.99 30.19
CA GLN A 169 8.41 -12.73 31.61
C GLN A 169 8.55 -11.23 31.88
N SER A 170 7.65 -10.77 32.75
CA SER A 170 7.90 -9.73 33.75
C SER A 170 8.23 -8.31 33.28
N TYR A 171 7.22 -7.44 33.18
CA TYR A 171 7.33 -6.06 33.66
C TYR A 171 6.02 -5.58 34.30
N SER A 172 5.76 -6.07 35.51
CA SER A 172 5.05 -5.26 36.49
C SER A 172 6.08 -4.36 37.17
N LYS A 173 5.96 -3.03 37.02
CA LYS A 173 6.17 -1.99 38.07
C LYS A 173 6.49 -0.60 37.49
N PHE A 174 5.80 0.39 38.08
CA PHE A 174 5.98 1.86 38.02
C PHE A 174 5.51 2.54 36.73
N ILE A 175 4.55 3.47 36.76
CA ILE A 175 4.60 4.72 37.52
C ILE A 175 3.33 4.96 38.37
N LYS A 176 3.54 5.21 39.67
CA LYS A 176 2.58 5.83 40.58
C LYS A 176 2.57 7.34 40.31
N MET A 177 1.40 7.90 39.99
CA MET A 177 1.19 9.36 40.00
C MET A 177 1.06 9.85 41.45
N PRO A 178 1.74 10.94 41.86
CA PRO A 178 1.38 11.68 43.07
C PRO A 178 0.22 12.65 42.78
N THR A 179 -0.69 12.73 43.74
CA THR A 179 -1.90 13.57 43.77
C THR A 179 -1.57 15.04 44.10
N GLU A 180 -2.42 15.93 43.58
CA GLU A 180 -2.72 17.33 43.98
C GLU A 180 -1.76 18.47 43.60
N SER A 181 -2.21 19.38 42.71
CA SER A 181 -2.87 20.63 43.12
C SER A 181 -2.94 21.67 41.98
N SER A 182 -4.16 22.16 41.74
CA SER A 182 -4.55 23.53 41.36
C SER A 182 -4.58 23.99 39.87
N LYS A 183 -5.82 24.34 39.50
CA LYS A 183 -6.32 25.37 38.55
C LYS A 183 -6.49 25.01 37.06
N ALA A 184 -7.75 24.74 36.72
CA ALA A 184 -8.31 24.93 35.39
C ALA A 184 -8.51 26.45 35.10
N PRO A 185 -8.33 26.95 33.87
CA PRO A 185 -8.73 28.31 33.55
C PRO A 185 -10.25 28.37 33.31
N LEU A 186 -10.95 28.97 34.27
CA LEU A 186 -12.25 29.60 34.06
C LEU A 186 -12.05 30.87 33.23
N ASN A 187 -12.60 30.90 32.02
CA ASN A 187 -13.04 32.12 31.34
C ASN A 187 -13.96 31.72 30.18
N TRP A 188 -15.25 31.55 30.48
CA TRP A 188 -16.33 31.75 29.53
C TRP A 188 -17.12 32.94 30.09
N LYS A 189 -17.01 34.11 29.46
CA LYS A 189 -18.03 35.15 29.65
C LYS A 189 -18.09 36.06 28.43
N ALA A 190 -19.32 36.22 27.96
CA ALA A 190 -19.76 37.04 26.86
C ALA A 190 -19.64 38.55 27.14
N SER A 191 -19.58 39.34 26.07
CA SER A 191 -20.11 40.71 25.89
C SER A 191 -19.98 41.02 24.38
N SER A 192 -21.04 41.05 23.59
CA SER A 192 -22.06 42.11 23.39
C SER A 192 -21.57 43.30 22.55
N ASP A 193 -22.28 43.50 21.43
CA ASP A 193 -22.60 44.73 20.68
C ASP A 193 -21.49 45.66 20.17
N VAL A 194 -21.39 45.78 18.84
CA VAL A 194 -21.11 47.05 18.16
C VAL A 194 -21.97 47.18 16.89
N ALA A 195 -22.77 48.24 16.87
CA ALA A 195 -23.63 48.69 15.79
C ALA A 195 -22.83 49.27 14.60
N TYR A 196 -23.34 49.10 13.39
CA TYR A 196 -22.90 49.87 12.21
C TYR A 196 -23.96 50.92 11.85
N ASN A 197 -23.55 52.19 11.86
CA ASN A 197 -24.25 53.27 11.16
C ASN A 197 -23.24 54.12 10.38
N GLN A 198 -23.45 54.10 9.07
CA GLN A 198 -23.32 55.15 8.03
C GLN A 198 -22.10 56.07 7.96
N SER A 199 -21.57 56.14 6.74
CA SER A 199 -21.30 57.39 6.01
C SER A 199 -21.47 57.15 4.51
#